data_AF-A0A379AXA4-F1
#
_entry.id   AF-A0A379AXA4-F1
#
_cell.length_a   1.000
_cell.length_b   1.000
_cell.length_c   1.000
_cell.angle_alpha   90.00
_cell.angle_beta   90.00
_cell.angle_gamma   90.00
#
_symmetry.space_group_name_H-M   'P 1'
#
loop_
_entity.id
_entity.type
_entity.pdbx_description
1 polymer ?
#
loop_
_entity_poly.entity_id
_entity_poly.type
_entity_poly.pdbx_seq_one_letter_code
_entity_poly.pdbx_strand_id
1 'polypeptide(L)' 'MKKLLIILTVLSLASCAIDRPPSPRWYKDGASPSVVKAKYAKCTYDVGMNKVEPSEKITLINSCMEADGFIWGVPR' A
#
# COMPACT_ATOMS: atom_id res chain seq x y z
N MET A 1 -18.96 36.02 24.59
CA MET A 1 -19.38 34.94 23.65
C MET A 1 -18.68 35.00 22.29
N LYS A 2 -18.50 36.18 21.67
CA LYS A 2 -17.82 36.33 20.36
C LYS A 2 -16.34 35.91 20.35
N LYS A 3 -15.62 36.05 21.48
CA LYS A 3 -14.23 35.61 21.63
C LYS A 3 -14.07 34.08 21.70
N LEU A 4 -15.09 33.36 22.20
CA LEU A 4 -15.08 31.90 22.28
C LEU A 4 -15.24 31.26 20.88
N LEU A 5 -16.03 31.91 20.01
CA LEU A 5 -16.24 31.49 18.62
C LEU A 5 -14.97 31.59 17.75
N ILE A 6 -14.07 32.52 18.05
CA ILE A 6 -12.82 32.73 17.31
C ILE A 6 -11.79 31.63 17.66
N ILE A 7 -11.78 31.16 18.91
CA ILE A 7 -10.84 30.12 19.36
C ILE A 7 -11.18 28.76 18.73
N LEU A 8 -12.47 28.47 18.54
CA LEU A 8 -12.93 27.20 17.97
C LEU A 8 -12.59 27.06 16.46
N THR A 9 -12.52 28.17 15.72
CA THR A 9 -12.19 28.19 14.29
C THR A 9 -10.70 28.00 14.01
N VAL A 10 -9.82 28.36 14.96
CA VAL A 10 -8.36 28.21 14.79
C VAL A 10 -7.91 26.75 15.01
N LEU A 11 -8.58 25.98 15.87
CA LEU A 11 -8.26 24.57 16.08
C LEU A 11 -8.63 23.67 14.88
N SER A 12 -9.53 24.12 13.99
CA SER A 12 -9.99 23.32 12.85
C SER A 12 -8.96 23.25 11.70
N LEU A 13 -7.93 24.11 11.73
CA LEU A 13 -6.91 24.21 10.67
C LEU A 13 -5.66 23.35 10.95
N ALA A 14 -5.57 22.72 12.12
CA ALA A 14 -4.46 21.87 12.53
C ALA A 14 -4.64 20.39 12.14
N SER A 15 -5.29 20.09 11.01
CA SER A 15 -5.20 18.76 10.41
C SER A 15 -3.86 18.64 9.67
N CYS A 16 -2.78 18.68 10.44
CA CYS A 16 -1.45 18.41 9.92
C CYS A 16 -1.42 16.96 9.44
N ALA A 17 -0.89 16.77 8.23
CA ALA A 17 -0.66 15.48 7.61
C ALA A 17 -0.20 14.47 8.65
N ILE A 18 -1.04 13.47 8.94
CA ILE A 18 -0.67 12.38 9.83
C ILE A 18 0.39 11.59 9.07
N ASP A 19 1.66 11.81 9.42
CA ASP A 19 2.77 10.96 9.01
C ASP A 19 2.47 9.56 9.53
N ARG A 20 1.88 8.73 8.65
CA ARG A 20 1.60 7.34 8.98
C ARG A 20 2.94 6.63 9.11
N PRO A 21 3.15 5.86 10.20
CA PRO A 21 4.36 5.08 10.31
C PRO A 21 4.51 4.18 9.07
N PRO A 22 5.74 3.97 8.57
CA PRO A 22 5.97 3.14 7.41
C PRO A 22 5.36 1.76 7.62
N SER A 23 4.39 1.39 6.78
CA SER A 23 3.78 0.05 6.83
C SER A 23 4.45 -0.89 5.83
N PRO A 24 4.55 -2.19 6.17
CA PRO A 24 4.96 -3.21 5.21
C PRO A 24 4.12 -3.15 3.94
N ARG A 25 4.80 -3.22 2.80
CA ARG A 25 4.20 -3.27 1.46
C ARG A 25 5.17 -3.94 0.50
N TRP A 26 4.68 -4.33 -0.68
CA TRP A 26 5.56 -4.69 -1.78
C TRP A 26 6.36 -3.46 -2.24
N TYR A 27 7.65 -3.64 -2.50
CA TYR A 27 8.51 -2.62 -3.09
C TYR A 27 9.65 -3.25 -3.89
N LYS A 28 10.29 -2.44 -4.72
CA LYS A 28 11.50 -2.78 -5.47
C LYS A 28 12.29 -1.50 -5.72
N ASP A 29 13.59 -1.53 -5.53
CA ASP A 29 14.44 -0.35 -5.71
C ASP A 29 14.33 0.19 -7.14
N GLY A 30 14.11 1.50 -7.27
CA GLY A 30 13.89 2.16 -8.55
C GLY A 30 12.49 1.96 -9.15
N ALA A 31 11.60 1.16 -8.56
CA ALA A 31 10.22 1.02 -9.02
C ALA A 31 9.33 2.11 -8.41
N SER A 32 8.55 2.78 -9.26
CA SER A 32 7.52 3.70 -8.78
C SER A 32 6.36 2.94 -8.10
N PRO A 33 5.57 3.60 -7.24
CA PRO A 33 4.38 2.97 -6.64
C PRO A 33 3.39 2.41 -7.67
N SER A 34 3.29 3.04 -8.85
CA SER A 34 2.42 2.56 -9.93
C SER A 34 2.92 1.26 -10.55
N VAL A 35 4.24 1.10 -10.70
CA VAL A 35 4.87 -0.15 -11.18
C VAL A 35 4.62 -1.29 -10.20
N VAL A 36 4.82 -1.04 -8.89
CA VAL A 36 4.53 -2.04 -7.85
C VAL A 36 3.06 -2.47 -7.91
N LYS A 37 2.14 -1.51 -7.99
CA LYS A 37 0.69 -1.77 -8.08
C LYS A 37 0.34 -2.57 -9.34
N ALA A 38 0.89 -2.20 -10.49
CA ALA A 38 0.66 -2.88 -11.75
C ALA A 38 1.15 -4.33 -11.70
N LYS A 39 2.33 -4.58 -11.13
CA LYS A 39 2.86 -5.93 -10.99
C LYS A 39 2.01 -6.80 -10.06
N TYR A 40 1.59 -6.27 -8.90
CA TYR A 40 0.72 -7.01 -7.99
C TYR A 40 -0.63 -7.36 -8.62
N ALA A 41 -1.22 -6.42 -9.38
CA ALA A 41 -2.45 -6.67 -10.12
C ALA A 41 -2.25 -7.77 -11.18
N LYS A 42 -1.13 -7.74 -11.91
CA LYS A 42 -0.77 -8.78 -12.89
C LYS A 42 -0.66 -10.15 -12.22
N CYS A 43 0.09 -10.27 -11.12
CA CYS A 43 0.19 -11.53 -10.38
C CYS A 43 -1.17 -12.05 -9.90
N THR A 44 -2.02 -11.16 -9.39
CA THR A 44 -3.37 -11.51 -8.96
C THR A 44 -4.23 -12.05 -10.10
N TYR A 45 -4.13 -11.41 -11.28
CA TYR A 45 -4.84 -11.84 -12.48
C TYR A 45 -4.33 -13.20 -12.97
N ASP A 46 -3.01 -13.34 -13.17
CA ASP A 46 -2.40 -14.57 -13.71
C ASP A 46 -2.70 -15.78 -12.80
N VAL A 47 -2.57 -15.62 -11.48
CA VAL A 47 -2.92 -16.69 -10.52
C VAL A 47 -4.42 -16.98 -10.59
N GLY A 48 -5.28 -15.96 -10.61
CA GLY A 48 -6.72 -16.13 -10.72
C GLY A 48 -7.17 -16.89 -11.99
N MET A 49 -6.49 -16.66 -13.11
CA MET A 49 -6.79 -17.34 -14.38
C MET A 49 -6.44 -18.83 -14.38
N ASN A 50 -5.53 -19.27 -13.50
CA ASN A 50 -5.10 -20.66 -13.38
C ASN A 50 -6.00 -21.54 -12.51
N LYS A 51 -7.18 -21.04 -12.07
CA LYS A 51 -8.18 -21.78 -11.27
C LYS A 51 -7.61 -22.45 -10.01
N VAL A 52 -6.63 -21.81 -9.37
CA VAL A 52 -6.00 -22.34 -8.17
C VAL A 52 -6.93 -22.28 -6.97
N GLU A 53 -6.72 -23.21 -6.04
CA GLU A 53 -7.45 -23.25 -4.78
C GLU A 53 -7.25 -21.93 -3.98
N PRO A 54 -8.28 -21.42 -3.29
CA PRO A 54 -8.18 -20.17 -2.54
C PRO A 54 -7.07 -20.17 -1.49
N SER A 55 -6.78 -21.33 -0.90
CA SER A 55 -5.70 -21.53 0.08
C SER A 55 -4.30 -21.29 -0.50
N GLU A 56 -4.10 -21.56 -1.79
CA GLU A 56 -2.81 -21.44 -2.46
C GLU A 56 -2.64 -20.08 -3.17
N LYS A 57 -3.75 -19.37 -3.40
CA LYS A 57 -3.78 -18.13 -4.18
C LYS A 57 -2.83 -17.06 -3.64
N ILE A 58 -2.82 -16.81 -2.33
CA ILE A 58 -1.94 -15.81 -1.70
C ILE A 58 -0.48 -16.21 -1.87
N THR A 59 -0.15 -17.48 -1.62
CA THR A 59 1.21 -18.02 -1.76
C THR A 59 1.73 -17.80 -3.18
N LEU A 60 0.93 -18.14 -4.19
CA LEU A 60 1.33 -17.96 -5.58
C LEU A 60 1.44 -16.49 -6.00
N ILE A 61 0.58 -15.60 -5.48
CA ILE A 61 0.70 -14.16 -5.71
C ILE A 61 2.03 -13.67 -5.12
N ASN A 62 2.36 -14.07 -3.90
CA ASN A 62 3.63 -13.70 -3.25
C ASN A 62 4.83 -14.23 -4.03
N SER A 63 4.82 -15.51 -4.42
CA SER A 63 5.87 -16.10 -5.23
C SER A 63 6.03 -15.39 -6.59
N CYS A 64 4.94 -14.97 -7.22
CA CYS A 64 4.98 -14.18 -8.46
C CYS A 64 5.63 -12.79 -8.28
N MET A 65 5.40 -12.15 -7.13
CA MET A 65 6.03 -10.86 -6.79
C MET A 65 7.53 -11.05 -6.55
N GLU A 66 7.88 -12.05 -5.73
CA GLU A 66 9.27 -12.38 -5.36
C GLU A 66 10.09 -12.81 -6.58
N ALA A 67 9.51 -13.59 -7.50
CA ALA A 67 10.16 -14.02 -8.73
C ALA A 67 10.60 -12.84 -9.63
N ASP A 68 9.87 -11.71 -9.57
CA ASP A 68 10.23 -10.48 -10.28
C ASP A 68 11.11 -9.53 -9.45
N GLY A 69 11.57 -9.96 -8.28
CA GLY A 69 12.45 -9.21 -7.39
C GLY A 69 11.75 -8.11 -6.59
N PHE A 70 10.45 -8.21 -6.38
CA PHE A 70 9.75 -7.37 -5.39
C PHE A 70 9.90 -7.99 -4.00
N ILE A 71 9.99 -7.15 -2.98
CA ILE A 71 10.22 -7.53 -1.58
C ILE A 71 9.03 -7.06 -0.76
N TRP A 72 8.51 -7.92 0.13
CA TRP A 72 7.54 -7.51 1.14
C TRP A 72 8.28 -6.97 2.37
N GLY A 73 8.05 -5.70 2.70
CA GLY A 73 8.67 -5.11 3.88
C GLY A 73 8.44 -3.61 3.97
N VAL A 74 9.12 -2.98 4.92
CA VAL A 74 9.16 -1.52 5.03
C VAL A 74 10.25 -1.03 4.07
N PRO A 75 9.91 -0.26 3.02
CA PRO A 75 10.92 0.31 2.12
C PRO A 75 11.81 1.27 2.91
N ARG A 76 13.12 1.15 2.68
CA ARG A 76 14.13 1.98 3.35
C ARG A 76 14.36 3.29 2.61
#